data_AF-A0AAV9A607-F1
#
_entry.id   AF-A0AAV9A607-F1
#
_cell.length_a   1.000
_cell.length_b   1.000
_cell.length_c   1.000
_cell.angle_alpha   90.00
_cell.angle_beta   90.00
_cell.angle_gamma   90.00
#
_symmetry.space_group_name_H-M   'P 1'
#
loop_
_entity.id
_entity.type
_entity.pdbx_description
1 polymer ?
#
loop_
_entity_poly.entity_id
_entity_poly.type
_entity_poly.pdbx_seq_one_letter_code
_entity_poly.pdbx_strand_id
1 'polypeptide(L)'
;MNLLNFVRLGPMDNRISHKKLVRKRARPVEVSRPEEVNNVGCMGRITTEENVAKMFDFLKKQRLVILEELVLNRTSFSKTVENIFSLSFLVKDGRAKIGVDDNGALLISPRNAPAAMAVANGEVKFHHFVLRFDYNDWKLMINNVNDEEGATQHRSRVEGMMHEPAALMTPPIKKLSRNRGLVIQEE
;
A
#
# COMPACT_ATOMS: atom_id res chain seq x y z
N MET A 1 34.43 -49.46 -21.72
CA MET A 1 34.50 -48.78 -20.41
C MET A 1 34.39 -47.29 -20.67
N ASN A 2 33.27 -46.68 -20.26
CA ASN A 2 32.96 -45.27 -20.46
C ASN A 2 33.74 -44.42 -19.45
N LEU A 3 34.57 -43.50 -19.93
CA LEU A 3 35.12 -42.42 -19.10
C LEU A 3 34.38 -41.13 -19.44
N LEU A 4 33.59 -40.68 -18.47
CA LEU A 4 32.93 -39.38 -18.45
C LEU A 4 33.97 -38.27 -18.55
N ASN A 5 33.88 -37.46 -19.61
CA ASN A 5 34.58 -36.18 -19.66
C ASN A 5 33.79 -35.16 -18.83
N PHE A 6 34.25 -34.99 -17.58
CA PHE A 6 33.80 -33.97 -16.65
C PHE A 6 34.32 -32.61 -17.13
N VAL A 7 33.44 -31.71 -17.59
CA VAL A 7 33.81 -30.32 -17.89
C VAL A 7 34.08 -29.60 -16.58
N ARG A 8 35.35 -29.49 -16.18
CA ARG A 8 35.78 -28.52 -15.16
C ARG A 8 35.82 -27.15 -15.83
N LEU A 9 34.83 -26.31 -15.55
CA LEU A 9 34.96 -24.86 -15.71
C LEU A 9 36.05 -24.40 -14.74
N GLY A 10 37.18 -23.94 -15.29
CA GLY A 10 38.29 -23.37 -14.51
C GLY A 10 37.87 -22.05 -13.84
N PRO A 11 38.63 -21.60 -12.81
CA PRO A 11 38.30 -20.37 -12.11
C PRO A 11 38.36 -19.19 -13.10
N MET A 12 37.24 -18.46 -13.22
CA MET A 12 37.17 -17.27 -14.06
C MET A 12 37.92 -16.11 -13.39
N ASP A 13 38.96 -15.61 -14.05
CA ASP A 13 39.62 -14.36 -13.70
C ASP A 13 38.69 -13.17 -14.04
N ASN A 14 38.10 -12.56 -13.01
CA ASN A 14 37.31 -11.35 -13.15
C ASN A 14 38.23 -10.15 -13.37
N ARG A 15 38.66 -9.91 -14.61
CA ARG A 15 39.34 -8.65 -14.97
C ARG A 15 38.35 -7.51 -14.96
N ILE A 16 38.41 -6.64 -13.95
CA ILE A 16 37.66 -5.38 -13.92
C ILE A 16 38.13 -4.55 -15.12
N SER A 17 37.26 -4.40 -16.13
CA SER A 17 37.52 -3.54 -17.28
C SER A 17 37.48 -2.07 -16.85
N HIS A 18 38.64 -1.44 -16.74
CA HIS A 18 38.76 -0.01 -16.51
C HIS A 18 38.37 0.72 -17.80
N LYS A 19 37.17 1.29 -17.83
CA LYS A 19 36.78 2.21 -18.90
C LYS A 19 37.69 3.44 -18.83
N LYS A 20 38.50 3.64 -19.88
CA LYS A 20 39.31 4.87 -20.03
C LYS A 20 38.38 6.09 -19.98
N LEU A 21 38.78 7.11 -19.21
CA LEU A 21 38.07 8.37 -19.15
C LEU A 21 38.16 9.06 -20.52
N VAL A 22 37.07 9.01 -21.29
CA VAL A 22 36.96 9.74 -22.56
C VAL A 22 36.86 11.23 -22.21
N ARG A 23 37.92 11.99 -22.49
CA ARG A 23 37.85 13.46 -22.49
C ARG A 23 36.82 13.88 -23.54
N LYS A 24 35.67 14.38 -23.08
CA LYS A 24 34.63 14.93 -23.95
C LYS A 24 35.20 16.14 -24.69
N ARG A 25 35.30 16.07 -26.01
CA ARG A 25 35.37 17.27 -26.85
C ARG A 25 34.03 17.99 -26.69
N ALA A 26 34.06 19.24 -26.26
CA ALA A 26 32.88 20.09 -26.18
C ALA A 26 32.37 20.37 -27.61
N ARG A 27 31.34 19.64 -28.02
CA ARG A 27 30.44 20.11 -29.07
C ARG A 27 29.35 20.93 -28.38
N PRO A 28 28.99 22.13 -28.86
CA PRO A 28 27.80 22.82 -28.39
C PRO A 28 26.60 21.96 -28.81
N VAL A 29 26.13 21.11 -27.89
CA VAL A 29 24.82 20.51 -27.99
C VAL A 29 23.91 21.50 -27.30
N GLU A 30 23.03 22.12 -28.06
CA GLU A 30 21.91 22.88 -27.52
C GLU A 30 21.12 21.92 -26.62
N VAL A 31 21.32 22.06 -25.31
CA VAL A 31 20.58 21.29 -24.32
C VAL A 31 19.18 21.91 -24.31
N SER A 32 18.32 21.43 -25.20
CA SER A 32 16.88 21.65 -25.10
C SER A 32 16.42 20.98 -23.81
N ARG A 33 16.45 21.73 -22.71
CA ARG A 33 15.75 21.36 -21.49
C ARG A 33 14.27 21.26 -21.87
N PRO A 34 13.56 20.17 -21.54
CA PRO A 34 12.13 20.14 -21.75
C PRO A 34 11.53 21.31 -20.96
N GLU A 35 10.77 22.13 -21.67
CA GLU A 35 10.06 23.27 -21.11
C GLU A 35 9.02 22.74 -20.11
N GLU A 36 9.01 23.27 -18.89
CA GLU A 36 7.93 22.98 -17.95
C GLU A 36 6.64 23.52 -18.56
N VAL A 37 5.77 22.61 -18.99
CA VAL A 37 4.46 22.96 -19.53
C VAL A 37 3.65 23.59 -18.41
N ASN A 38 3.57 24.93 -18.43
CA ASN A 38 2.66 25.69 -17.60
C ASN A 38 1.23 25.19 -17.84
N ASN A 39 0.56 24.75 -16.77
CA ASN A 39 -0.83 24.35 -16.77
C ASN A 39 -1.74 25.56 -17.06
N VAL A 40 -1.81 25.99 -18.31
CA VAL A 40 -2.83 26.92 -18.78
C VAL A 40 -3.85 26.10 -19.56
N GLY A 41 -4.88 25.66 -18.82
CA GLY A 41 -5.97 24.86 -19.38
C GLY A 41 -6.95 24.41 -18.31
N CYS A 42 -7.70 25.37 -17.74
CA CYS A 42 -8.88 25.12 -16.92
C CYS A 42 -9.96 24.46 -17.80
N MET A 43 -9.90 23.12 -17.92
CA MET A 43 -11.01 22.24 -18.27
C MET A 43 -10.67 20.81 -17.86
N GLY A 44 -11.07 20.45 -16.63
CA GLY A 44 -11.47 19.09 -16.26
C GLY A 44 -10.44 17.96 -16.29
N ARG A 45 -9.13 18.23 -16.36
CA ARG A 45 -8.11 17.20 -16.12
C ARG A 45 -7.87 17.09 -14.62
N ILE A 46 -8.52 16.12 -13.98
CA ILE A 46 -8.19 15.74 -12.61
C ILE A 46 -6.71 15.33 -12.62
N THR A 47 -5.88 16.04 -11.85
CA THR A 47 -4.46 15.71 -11.76
C THR A 47 -4.27 14.36 -11.07
N THR A 48 -3.15 13.67 -11.35
CA THR A 48 -2.81 12.41 -10.66
C THR A 48 -2.82 12.59 -9.14
N GLU A 49 -2.42 13.77 -8.65
CA GLU A 49 -2.43 14.15 -7.25
C GLU A 49 -3.86 14.22 -6.67
N GLU A 50 -4.82 14.79 -7.40
CA GLU A 50 -6.23 14.81 -6.99
C GLU A 50 -6.82 13.40 -6.89
N ASN A 51 -6.50 12.50 -7.82
CA ASN A 51 -6.95 11.11 -7.76
C ASN A 51 -6.36 10.39 -6.54
N VAL A 52 -5.08 10.60 -6.24
CA VAL A 52 -4.43 10.06 -5.04
C VAL A 52 -5.10 10.57 -3.77
N ALA A 53 -5.39 11.88 -3.69
CA ALA A 53 -6.08 12.47 -2.54
C ALA A 53 -7.49 11.90 -2.35
N LYS A 54 -8.29 11.86 -3.42
CA LYS A 54 -9.66 11.29 -3.40
C LYS A 54 -9.66 9.84 -2.93
N MET A 55 -8.74 9.04 -3.46
CA MET A 55 -8.66 7.62 -3.12
C MET A 55 -8.20 7.40 -1.68
N PHE A 56 -7.29 8.23 -1.17
CA PHE A 56 -6.91 8.18 0.24
C PHE A 56 -8.08 8.57 1.16
N ASP A 57 -8.84 9.59 0.82
CA ASP A 57 -10.01 9.99 1.59
C ASP A 57 -11.14 8.94 1.54
N PHE A 58 -11.26 8.21 0.43
CA PHE A 58 -12.12 7.04 0.33
C PHE A 58 -11.66 5.92 1.29
N LEU A 59 -10.38 5.57 1.30
CA LEU A 59 -9.80 4.56 2.21
C LEU A 59 -9.86 4.98 3.69
N LYS A 60 -9.89 6.27 4.01
CA LYS A 60 -10.13 6.71 5.40
C LYS A 60 -11.54 6.37 5.87
N LYS A 61 -12.52 6.50 4.98
CA LYS A 61 -13.93 6.22 5.28
C LYS A 61 -14.18 4.71 5.34
N GLN A 62 -13.60 3.97 4.40
CA GLN A 62 -13.69 2.51 4.34
C GLN A 62 -12.36 1.87 4.70
N ARG A 63 -12.27 1.29 5.91
CA ARG A 63 -11.02 0.75 6.46
C ARG A 63 -10.47 -0.47 5.72
N LEU A 64 -11.31 -1.15 4.95
CA LEU A 64 -10.95 -2.33 4.17
C LEU A 64 -11.83 -2.35 2.92
N VAL A 65 -11.20 -2.40 1.75
CA VAL A 65 -11.88 -2.32 0.45
C VAL A 65 -11.26 -3.37 -0.47
N ILE A 66 -12.10 -4.02 -1.28
CA ILE A 66 -11.64 -4.91 -2.34
C ILE A 66 -11.02 -4.06 -3.48
N LEU A 67 -9.90 -4.51 -4.07
CA LEU A 67 -9.17 -3.76 -5.09
C LEU A 67 -10.09 -3.32 -6.23
N GLU A 68 -10.94 -4.25 -6.70
CA GLU A 68 -11.89 -4.06 -7.78
C GLU A 68 -12.83 -2.89 -7.50
N GLU A 69 -13.39 -2.80 -6.30
CA GLU A 69 -14.28 -1.70 -5.91
C GLU A 69 -13.55 -0.35 -5.88
N LEU A 70 -12.26 -0.36 -5.56
CA LEU A 70 -11.46 0.85 -5.47
C LEU A 70 -11.03 1.39 -6.84
N VAL A 71 -10.57 0.51 -7.73
CA VAL A 71 -9.91 0.93 -8.98
C VAL A 71 -10.78 0.80 -10.21
N LEU A 72 -11.77 -0.10 -10.22
CA LEU A 72 -12.53 -0.42 -11.43
C LEU A 72 -13.47 0.72 -11.82
N ASN A 73 -13.34 1.18 -13.06
CA ASN A 73 -14.31 2.07 -13.69
C ASN A 73 -15.03 1.33 -14.82
N ARG A 74 -16.35 1.17 -14.71
CA ARG A 74 -17.17 0.41 -15.69
C ARG A 74 -17.28 1.07 -17.06
N THR A 75 -17.03 2.38 -17.15
CA THR A 75 -17.21 3.14 -18.39
C THR A 75 -15.90 3.39 -19.14
N SER A 76 -14.76 3.23 -18.48
CA SER A 76 -13.47 3.56 -19.07
C SER A 76 -12.33 2.71 -18.50
N PHE A 77 -11.72 1.91 -19.38
CA PHE A 77 -10.49 1.20 -19.09
C PHE A 77 -9.35 2.15 -18.70
N SER A 78 -9.15 3.24 -19.44
CA SER A 78 -8.08 4.20 -19.15
C SER A 78 -8.19 4.80 -17.76
N LYS A 79 -9.40 5.13 -17.29
CA LYS A 79 -9.63 5.59 -15.91
C LYS A 79 -9.32 4.51 -14.87
N THR A 80 -9.57 3.24 -15.18
CA THR A 80 -9.17 2.12 -14.31
C THR A 80 -7.65 2.06 -14.18
N VAL A 81 -6.92 2.23 -15.28
CA VAL A 81 -5.45 2.29 -15.27
C VAL A 81 -4.95 3.51 -14.48
N GLU A 82 -5.59 4.68 -14.63
CA GLU A 82 -5.28 5.86 -13.82
C GLU A 82 -5.50 5.61 -12.32
N ASN A 83 -6.58 4.94 -11.94
CA ASN A 83 -6.86 4.58 -10.54
C ASN A 83 -5.80 3.62 -9.98
N ILE A 84 -5.42 2.59 -10.75
CA ILE A 84 -4.32 1.68 -10.37
C ILE A 84 -3.01 2.44 -10.21
N PHE A 85 -2.73 3.39 -11.10
CA PHE A 85 -1.54 4.24 -11.03
C PHE A 85 -1.57 5.14 -9.78
N SER A 86 -2.71 5.76 -9.46
CA SER A 86 -2.90 6.50 -8.22
C SER A 86 -2.70 5.62 -6.97
N LEU A 87 -3.11 4.35 -7.01
CA LEU A 87 -2.97 3.42 -5.89
C LEU A 87 -1.51 3.08 -5.66
N SER A 88 -0.74 2.96 -6.74
CA SER A 88 0.69 2.70 -6.66
C SER A 88 1.44 3.76 -5.86
N PHE A 89 1.05 5.05 -5.95
CA PHE A 89 1.63 6.11 -5.13
C PHE A 89 1.30 5.94 -3.65
N LEU A 90 0.06 5.60 -3.32
CA LEU A 90 -0.33 5.35 -1.92
C LEU A 90 0.45 4.18 -1.32
N VAL A 91 0.68 3.11 -2.08
CA VAL A 91 1.45 1.95 -1.63
C VAL A 91 2.94 2.30 -1.49
N LYS A 92 3.51 3.00 -2.49
CA LYS A 92 4.89 3.47 -2.48
C LYS A 92 5.18 4.37 -1.28
N ASP A 93 4.27 5.29 -0.96
CA ASP A 93 4.41 6.22 0.16
C ASP A 93 4.10 5.54 1.52
N GLY A 94 3.77 4.25 1.53
CA GLY A 94 3.41 3.50 2.74
C GLY A 94 2.08 3.92 3.35
N ARG A 95 1.23 4.60 2.57
CA ARG A 95 -0.09 5.13 2.97
C ARG A 95 -1.24 4.15 2.71
N ALA A 96 -0.99 3.10 1.94
CA ALA A 96 -1.90 1.97 1.75
C ALA A 96 -1.13 0.65 1.88
N LYS A 97 -1.83 -0.39 2.33
CA LYS A 97 -1.35 -1.77 2.38
C LYS A 97 -2.24 -2.64 1.49
N ILE A 98 -1.61 -3.47 0.67
CA ILE A 98 -2.27 -4.55 -0.07
C ILE A 98 -2.11 -5.84 0.74
N GLY A 99 -3.23 -6.52 0.98
CA GLY A 99 -3.31 -7.87 1.51
C GLY A 99 -4.05 -8.78 0.52
N VAL A 100 -3.98 -10.09 0.76
CA VAL A 100 -4.74 -11.09 0.00
C VAL A 100 -5.61 -11.82 1.01
N ASP A 101 -6.90 -11.94 0.72
CA ASP A 101 -7.84 -12.75 1.50
C ASP A 101 -7.66 -14.26 1.21
N ASP A 102 -8.27 -15.11 2.03
CA ASP A 102 -8.26 -16.58 1.86
C ASP A 102 -8.84 -17.01 0.49
N ASN A 103 -9.73 -16.19 -0.07
CA ASN A 103 -10.33 -16.38 -1.39
C ASN A 103 -9.45 -15.88 -2.55
N GLY A 104 -8.26 -15.33 -2.26
CA GLY A 104 -7.36 -14.75 -3.27
C GLY A 104 -7.70 -13.31 -3.66
N ALA A 105 -8.73 -12.71 -3.06
CA ALA A 105 -9.13 -11.32 -3.34
C ALA A 105 -8.10 -10.33 -2.78
N LEU A 106 -7.81 -9.27 -3.53
CA LEU A 106 -6.87 -8.23 -3.10
C LEU A 106 -7.59 -7.21 -2.22
N LEU A 107 -7.18 -7.12 -0.96
CA LEU A 107 -7.74 -6.21 0.02
C LEU A 107 -6.81 -5.01 0.25
N ILE A 108 -7.39 -3.82 0.26
CA ILE A 108 -6.69 -2.56 0.46
C ILE A 108 -7.14 -1.94 1.77
N SER A 109 -6.16 -1.58 2.59
CA SER A 109 -6.38 -0.88 3.86
C SER A 109 -5.48 0.36 3.95
N PRO A 110 -5.96 1.44 4.59
CA PRO A 110 -5.12 2.61 4.84
C PRO A 110 -4.01 2.25 5.83
N ARG A 111 -2.84 2.87 5.65
CA ARG A 111 -1.67 2.70 6.52
C ARG A 111 -1.09 4.08 6.86
N ASN A 112 -0.55 4.23 8.05
CA ASN A 112 0.23 5.42 8.38
C ASN A 112 1.58 5.35 7.68
N ALA A 113 1.94 6.41 6.96
CA ALA A 113 3.24 6.51 6.31
C ALA A 113 4.36 6.36 7.35
N PRO A 114 5.46 5.66 7.01
CA PRO A 114 6.60 5.57 7.90
C PRO A 114 7.23 6.94 8.13
N ALA A 115 7.82 7.14 9.31
CA ALA A 115 8.57 8.35 9.60
C ALA A 115 9.76 8.50 8.64
N ALA A 116 10.04 9.73 8.19
CA ALA A 116 11.10 10.00 7.22
C ALA A 116 12.48 9.48 7.69
N MET A 117 12.76 9.55 9.00
CA MET A 117 13.98 9.00 9.60
C MET A 117 14.07 7.48 9.50
N ALA A 118 12.95 6.77 9.73
CA ALA A 118 12.92 5.31 9.60
C ALA A 118 13.14 4.86 8.15
N VAL A 119 12.63 5.63 7.17
CA VAL A 119 12.92 5.40 5.74
C VAL A 119 14.40 5.65 5.44
N ALA A 120 14.97 6.76 5.92
CA ALA A 120 16.36 7.12 5.69
C ALA A 120 17.35 6.12 6.31
N ASN A 121 17.00 5.56 7.48
CA ASN A 121 17.79 4.53 8.17
C ASN A 121 17.61 3.12 7.58
N GLY A 122 16.70 2.93 6.60
CA GLY A 122 16.44 1.62 6.00
C GLY A 122 15.65 0.65 6.90
N GLU A 123 14.99 1.15 7.94
CA GLU A 123 14.20 0.34 8.89
C GLU A 123 12.84 -0.09 8.31
N VAL A 124 12.43 0.52 7.19
CA VAL A 124 11.15 0.26 6.52
C VAL A 124 11.31 -0.83 5.47
N LYS A 125 10.52 -1.89 5.60
CA LYS A 125 10.37 -2.92 4.56
C LYS A 125 9.23 -2.55 3.62
N PHE A 126 9.56 -2.35 2.34
CA PHE A 126 8.59 -2.20 1.27
C PHE A 126 8.34 -3.55 0.62
N HIS A 127 7.07 -3.86 0.38
CA HIS A 127 6.65 -5.04 -0.38
C HIS A 127 6.24 -4.58 -1.77
N HIS A 128 6.86 -5.14 -2.80
CA HIS A 128 6.49 -4.88 -4.19
C HIS A 128 5.53 -5.95 -4.69
N PHE A 129 4.52 -5.52 -5.43
CA PHE A 129 3.52 -6.37 -6.05
C PHE A 129 3.51 -6.09 -7.55
N VAL A 130 3.45 -7.16 -8.36
CA VAL A 130 3.36 -7.06 -9.81
C VAL A 130 1.97 -7.56 -10.23
N LEU A 131 1.17 -6.67 -10.81
CA LEU A 131 -0.14 -6.98 -11.35
C LEU A 131 -0.08 -6.94 -12.87
N ARG A 132 -0.50 -8.03 -13.52
CA ARG A 132 -0.89 -7.98 -14.93
C ARG A 132 -2.36 -7.59 -15.00
N PHE A 133 -2.66 -6.56 -15.78
CA PHE A 133 -4.03 -6.10 -16.00
C PHE A 133 -4.15 -5.56 -17.42
N ASP A 134 -4.95 -6.24 -18.25
CA ASP A 134 -5.21 -5.85 -19.63
C ASP A 134 -6.69 -5.54 -19.90
N TYR A 135 -7.00 -5.17 -21.14
CA TYR A 135 -8.35 -4.80 -21.53
C TYR A 135 -9.35 -5.97 -21.47
N ASN A 136 -8.87 -7.20 -21.68
CA ASN A 136 -9.72 -8.38 -21.56
C ASN A 136 -10.05 -8.66 -20.09
N ASP A 137 -9.07 -8.49 -19.20
CA ASP A 137 -9.28 -8.58 -17.75
C ASP A 137 -10.35 -7.56 -17.31
N TRP A 138 -10.21 -6.30 -17.76
CA TRP A 138 -11.20 -5.25 -17.46
C TRP A 138 -12.60 -5.61 -17.97
N LYS A 139 -12.72 -6.12 -19.22
CA LYS A 139 -14.00 -6.57 -19.78
C LYS A 139 -14.63 -7.71 -18.99
N LEU A 140 -13.83 -8.68 -18.56
CA LEU A 140 -14.32 -9.80 -17.74
C LEU A 140 -14.87 -9.28 -16.41
N MET A 141 -14.12 -8.38 -15.77
CA MET A 141 -14.49 -7.85 -14.46
C MET A 141 -15.78 -7.03 -14.52
N ILE A 142 -15.93 -6.11 -15.47
CA ILE A 142 -17.18 -5.33 -15.59
C ILE A 142 -18.42 -6.20 -15.84
N ASN A 143 -18.24 -7.36 -16.49
CA ASN A 143 -19.34 -8.29 -16.77
C ASN A 143 -19.72 -9.09 -15.52
N ASN A 144 -18.74 -9.47 -14.70
CA ASN A 144 -18.99 -10.23 -13.46
C ASN A 144 -19.67 -9.39 -12.37
N VAL A 145 -19.42 -8.06 -12.32
CA VAL A 145 -20.09 -7.19 -11.34
C VAL A 145 -21.53 -6.81 -11.77
N ASN A 146 -22.10 -7.42 -12.81
CA ASN A 146 -23.50 -7.18 -13.22
C ASN A 146 -24.52 -8.03 -12.46
N ASP A 147 -24.09 -9.06 -11.72
CA ASP A 147 -25.00 -9.95 -10.97
C ASP A 147 -25.20 -9.53 -9.50
N GLU A 148 -24.64 -8.38 -9.11
CA GLU A 148 -24.63 -7.85 -7.74
C GLU A 148 -25.85 -6.96 -7.41
N GLU A 149 -27.02 -7.22 -8.01
CA GLU A 149 -28.30 -6.85 -7.36
C GLU A 149 -28.63 -7.85 -6.21
N GLY A 150 -27.76 -8.84 -5.95
CA GLY A 150 -27.94 -9.88 -4.95
C GLY A 150 -26.78 -10.21 -4.01
N ALA A 151 -25.67 -9.46 -3.95
CA ALA A 151 -24.55 -9.79 -3.04
C ALA A 151 -24.07 -8.62 -2.15
N THR A 152 -25.03 -7.86 -1.63
CA THR A 152 -24.91 -7.34 -0.25
C THR A 152 -25.08 -8.46 0.78
N GLN A 153 -24.17 -9.46 0.85
CA GLN A 153 -24.21 -10.41 1.97
C GLN A 153 -22.93 -11.18 2.27
N HIS A 154 -21.80 -10.48 2.46
CA HIS A 154 -20.78 -10.96 3.40
C HIS A 154 -20.31 -9.85 4.33
N ARG A 155 -21.28 -9.21 5.01
CA ARG A 155 -21.07 -8.64 6.34
C ARG A 155 -21.21 -9.75 7.38
N SER A 156 -20.29 -10.71 7.42
CA SER A 156 -20.09 -11.51 8.63
C SER A 156 -19.10 -10.78 9.53
N ARG A 157 -19.70 -9.96 10.39
CA ARG A 157 -19.17 -9.46 11.65
C ARG A 157 -18.41 -10.58 12.38
N VAL A 158 -17.08 -10.52 12.40
CA VAL A 158 -16.29 -11.27 13.38
C VAL A 158 -16.16 -10.38 14.61
N GLU A 159 -17.22 -10.37 15.42
CA GLU A 159 -17.16 -9.95 16.82
C GLU A 159 -17.30 -11.20 17.69
N GLY A 160 -16.26 -11.47 18.49
CA GLY A 160 -16.27 -12.40 19.63
C GLY A 160 -16.13 -13.88 19.26
N MET A 161 -15.33 -14.71 19.93
CA MET A 161 -14.84 -14.66 21.30
C MET A 161 -13.61 -15.57 21.44
N MET A 162 -12.53 -15.09 22.04
CA MET A 162 -11.83 -15.90 23.04
C MET A 162 -12.27 -15.36 24.39
N HIS A 163 -13.11 -16.16 25.06
CA HIS A 163 -13.65 -15.92 26.38
C HIS A 163 -12.56 -16.08 27.44
N GLU A 164 -12.32 -15.02 28.20
CA GLU A 164 -11.85 -15.09 29.59
C GLU A 164 -13.11 -15.14 30.49
N PRO A 165 -13.24 -16.08 31.45
CA PRO A 165 -14.47 -16.21 32.22
C PRO A 165 -14.45 -15.30 33.46
N ALA A 166 -15.19 -14.19 33.39
CA ALA A 166 -15.57 -13.40 34.56
C ALA A 166 -16.90 -13.91 35.13
N ALA A 167 -16.84 -14.69 36.20
CA ALA A 167 -18.00 -15.02 37.03
C ALA A 167 -18.22 -13.91 38.08
N LEU A 168 -19.38 -13.27 38.02
CA LEU A 168 -19.89 -12.37 39.05
C LEU A 168 -20.51 -13.18 40.20
N MET A 169 -19.86 -13.20 41.36
CA MET A 169 -20.46 -13.49 42.68
C MET A 169 -19.81 -12.55 43.72
N THR A 170 -20.54 -11.54 44.19
CA THR A 170 -20.29 -10.88 45.50
C THR A 170 -20.79 -11.80 46.63
N PRO A 171 -20.35 -11.72 47.93
CA PRO A 171 -20.02 -10.55 48.78
C PRO A 171 -18.82 -10.85 49.76
N PRO A 172 -18.62 -10.27 50.97
CA PRO A 172 -19.15 -9.06 51.61
C PRO A 172 -18.10 -8.04 52.11
N ILE A 173 -18.58 -6.80 52.27
CA ILE A 173 -17.91 -5.64 52.84
C ILE A 173 -17.57 -5.86 54.32
N LYS A 174 -16.29 -5.73 54.70
CA LYS A 174 -15.89 -5.51 56.09
C LYS A 174 -15.56 -4.02 56.28
N LYS A 175 -16.47 -3.31 56.97
CA LYS A 175 -16.22 -1.97 57.48
C LYS A 175 -15.10 -2.02 58.53
N LEU A 176 -14.03 -1.28 58.30
CA LEU A 176 -13.15 -0.79 59.36
C LEU A 176 -13.16 0.74 59.28
N SER A 177 -14.15 1.29 59.98
CA SER A 177 -14.15 2.65 60.47
C SER A 177 -13.03 2.78 61.50
N ARG A 178 -12.16 3.80 61.35
CA ARG A 178 -11.87 4.78 62.40
C ARG A 178 -10.85 5.83 61.93
N ASN A 179 -11.32 7.09 61.97
CA ASN A 179 -10.64 8.31 62.41
C ASN A 179 -9.56 8.90 61.48
N ARG A 180 -9.85 10.02 60.80
CA ARG A 180 -9.85 11.43 61.27
C ARG A 180 -8.44 12.04 61.31
N GLY A 181 -8.22 12.97 60.38
CA GLY A 181 -7.45 14.22 60.54
C GLY A 181 -5.93 14.10 60.53
N LEU A 182 -5.26 14.83 59.64
CA LEU A 182 -4.90 16.23 59.90
C LEU A 182 -4.35 16.86 58.60
N VAL A 183 -4.93 18.01 58.24
CA VAL A 183 -4.35 18.98 57.33
C VAL A 183 -3.23 19.70 58.06
N ILE A 184 -2.04 19.84 57.46
CA ILE A 184 -1.15 20.97 57.73
C ILE A 184 -0.55 21.42 56.39
N GLN A 185 -0.69 22.72 56.14
CA GLN A 185 -0.12 23.52 55.06
C GLN A 185 0.87 24.52 55.73
N GLU A 186 1.83 25.02 54.95
CA GLU A 186 2.85 26.08 55.24
C GLU A 186 4.12 25.58 55.95
N GLU A 187 5.34 26.00 55.57
CA GLU A 187 5.79 27.18 54.79
C GLU A 187 6.29 26.90 53.36
#